data_AF-A0A945JUY4-F1
#
_entry.id   AF-A0A945JUY4-F1
#
_cell.length_a   1.000
_cell.length_b   1.000
_cell.length_c   1.000
_cell.angle_alpha   90.00
_cell.angle_beta   90.00
_cell.angle_gamma   90.00
#
_symmetry.space_group_name_H-M   'P 1'
#
loop_
_entity.id
_entity.type
_entity.pdbx_description
1 polymer ?
#
loop_
_entity_poly.entity_id
_entity_poly.type
_entity_poly.pdbx_seq_one_letter_code
_entity_poly.pdbx_strand_id
1 'polypeptide(L)'
;MPEPRKKIAAIVTSFWRMSHAEVIVGRLLEGYYYEGQRQTPRVQVVSMYVDQFPDNDMSREKAQKHDVPMYKSIAEALQLGGDALAVDGVVIIGEHGVYPYNIKGQEIYPRFHFFRQVVEVFRNSGRCVPVFCD
;
A
#
# COMPACT_ATOMS: atom_id res chain seq x y z
N MET A 1 13.74 19.43 -16.80
CA MET A 1 12.99 19.16 -15.56
C MET A 1 13.31 17.74 -15.12
N PRO A 2 13.50 17.43 -13.83
CA PRO A 2 13.70 16.05 -13.39
C PRO A 2 12.48 15.20 -13.81
N GLU A 3 12.71 13.94 -14.17
CA GLU A 3 11.60 13.03 -14.53
C GLU A 3 10.62 12.88 -13.35
N PRO A 4 9.31 12.84 -13.63
CA PRO A 4 8.31 12.61 -12.59
C PRO A 4 8.52 11.24 -11.95
N ARG A 5 8.47 11.19 -10.60
CA ARG A 5 8.59 9.94 -9.84
C ARG A 5 7.46 8.98 -10.23
N LYS A 6 7.79 7.68 -10.30
CA LYS A 6 6.80 6.63 -10.57
C LYS A 6 5.76 6.59 -9.44
N LYS A 7 4.49 6.48 -9.84
CA LYS A 7 3.34 6.49 -8.93
C LYS A 7 3.09 5.10 -8.40
N ILE A 8 2.90 4.94 -7.09
CA ILE A 8 2.58 3.65 -6.49
C ILE A 8 1.32 3.72 -5.61
N ALA A 9 0.57 2.62 -5.59
CA ALA A 9 -0.49 2.39 -4.60
C ALA A 9 0.07 1.56 -3.44
N ALA A 10 -0.24 1.96 -2.21
CA ALA A 10 0.07 1.18 -1.01
C ALA A 10 -1.20 0.49 -0.48
N ILE A 11 -1.16 -0.83 -0.43
CA ILE A 11 -2.28 -1.70 -0.04
C ILE A 11 -1.87 -2.40 1.25
N VAL A 12 -2.46 -2.02 2.38
CA VAL A 12 -1.99 -2.49 3.68
C VAL A 12 -3.14 -3.01 4.54
N THR A 13 -2.84 -3.94 5.44
CA THR A 13 -3.84 -4.50 6.36
C THR A 13 -4.12 -3.58 7.54
N SER A 14 -3.07 -3.09 8.20
CA SER A 14 -3.16 -2.15 9.32
C SER A 14 -1.89 -1.31 9.37
N PHE A 15 -2.00 -0.07 9.87
CA PHE A 15 -0.88 0.87 9.88
C PHE A 15 -0.80 1.56 11.23
N TRP A 16 0.21 1.19 12.01
CA TRP A 16 0.49 1.77 13.33
C TRP A 16 2.00 1.77 13.59
N ARG A 17 2.45 2.44 14.64
CA ARG A 17 3.87 2.65 14.93
C ARG A 17 4.65 1.33 15.00
N MET A 18 5.70 1.16 14.19
CA MET A 18 6.49 -0.08 14.08
C MET A 18 5.76 -1.31 13.49
N SER A 19 4.55 -1.15 12.97
CA SER A 19 3.94 -2.19 12.11
C SER A 19 4.75 -2.38 10.84
N HIS A 20 4.65 -3.55 10.21
CA HIS A 20 5.33 -3.79 8.93
C HIS A 20 4.95 -2.74 7.86
N ALA A 21 3.67 -2.37 7.80
CA ALA A 21 3.18 -1.31 6.92
C ALA A 21 3.85 0.04 7.19
N GLU A 22 3.98 0.46 8.45
CA GLU A 22 4.64 1.73 8.79
C GLU A 22 6.13 1.70 8.46
N VAL A 23 6.81 0.58 8.72
CA VAL A 23 8.24 0.43 8.42
C VAL A 23 8.48 0.53 6.91
N ILE A 24 7.65 -0.05 6.04
CA ILE A 24 7.88 0.04 4.59
C ILE A 24 7.29 1.32 4.00
N VAL A 25 5.97 1.50 4.12
CA VAL A 25 5.24 2.60 3.48
C VAL A 25 5.64 3.94 4.08
N GLY A 26 5.94 4.00 5.38
CA GLY A 26 6.46 5.22 6.02
C GLY A 26 7.74 5.73 5.36
N ARG A 27 8.65 4.85 4.93
CA ARG A 27 9.86 5.25 4.19
C ARG A 27 9.58 5.65 2.75
N LEU A 28 8.56 5.07 2.11
CA LEU A 28 8.11 5.47 0.78
C LEU A 28 7.42 6.84 0.79
N LEU A 29 6.84 7.24 1.93
CA LEU A 29 6.24 8.55 2.14
C LEU A 29 7.29 9.61 2.54
N GLU A 30 8.15 9.32 3.52
CA GLU A 30 8.98 10.34 4.18
C GLU A 30 10.47 10.30 3.81
N GLY A 31 10.92 9.19 3.23
CA GLY A 31 12.34 8.87 3.11
C GLY A 31 12.91 8.28 4.40
N TYR A 32 14.23 8.13 4.44
CA TYR A 32 14.96 7.59 5.59
C TYR A 32 16.40 8.08 5.59
N TYR A 33 17.12 7.86 6.68
CA TYR A 33 18.57 8.06 6.72
C TYR A 33 19.28 6.74 6.47
N TYR A 34 20.27 6.75 5.60
CA TYR A 34 21.17 5.64 5.34
C TYR A 34 22.60 6.20 5.24
N GLU A 35 23.53 5.63 6.00
CA GLU A 35 24.93 6.09 6.07
C GLU A 35 25.08 7.60 6.28
N GLY A 36 24.27 8.16 7.19
CA GLY A 36 24.30 9.60 7.52
C GLY A 36 23.68 10.51 6.45
N GLN A 37 23.21 9.97 5.33
CA GLN A 37 22.58 10.73 4.25
C GLN A 37 21.07 10.50 4.22
N ARG A 38 20.31 11.60 4.03
CA ARG A 38 18.86 11.52 3.84
C ARG A 38 18.56 10.99 2.43
N GLN A 39 17.91 9.83 2.38
CA GLN A 39 17.39 9.20 1.18
C GLN A 39 15.98 9.70 0.89
N THR A 40 15.79 10.35 -0.26
CA THR A 40 14.48 10.77 -0.74
C THR A 40 13.80 9.60 -1.46
N PRO A 41 12.49 9.37 -1.26
CA PRO A 41 11.77 8.32 -1.97
C PRO A 41 11.84 8.52 -3.49
N ARG A 42 12.26 7.47 -4.21
CA ARG A 42 12.34 7.44 -5.69
C ARG A 42 10.98 7.24 -6.38
N VAL A 43 9.96 6.93 -5.60
CA VAL A 43 8.56 6.77 -6.00
C VAL A 43 7.69 7.78 -5.27
N GLN A 44 6.45 7.92 -5.71
CA GLN A 44 5.43 8.70 -5.04
C GLN A 44 4.26 7.79 -4.69
N VAL A 45 3.93 7.69 -3.40
CA VAL A 45 2.67 7.08 -2.97
C VAL A 45 1.54 8.03 -3.36
N VAL A 46 0.64 7.58 -4.22
CA VAL A 46 -0.47 8.40 -4.74
C VAL A 46 -1.84 7.95 -4.24
N SER A 47 -1.91 6.78 -3.62
CA SER A 47 -3.13 6.24 -3.04
C SER A 47 -2.82 5.18 -2.00
N MET A 48 -3.75 5.04 -1.07
CA MET A 48 -3.71 4.01 -0.03
C MET A 48 -5.03 3.26 0.07
N TYR A 49 -4.95 1.96 0.35
CA TYR A 49 -6.03 1.16 0.89
C TYR A 49 -5.56 0.57 2.22
N VAL A 50 -6.40 0.68 3.25
CA VAL A 50 -6.13 0.17 4.60
C VAL A 50 -7.35 -0.64 5.02
N ASP A 51 -7.15 -1.93 5.33
CA ASP A 51 -8.25 -2.84 5.67
C ASP A 51 -8.81 -2.60 7.07
N GLN A 52 -7.91 -2.42 8.05
CA GLN A 52 -8.27 -2.34 9.47
C GLN A 52 -7.64 -1.12 10.14
N PHE A 53 -8.42 -0.48 11.01
CA PHE A 53 -8.05 0.71 11.77
C PHE A 53 -8.08 0.40 13.27
N PRO A 54 -6.97 -0.10 13.86
CA PRO A 54 -6.89 -0.32 15.31
C PRO A 54 -6.90 1.01 16.07
N ASP A 55 -7.06 0.96 17.41
CA ASP A 55 -7.10 2.16 18.27
C ASP A 55 -5.86 3.06 18.15
N ASN A 56 -4.73 2.49 17.77
CA ASN A 56 -3.45 3.18 17.55
C ASN A 56 -3.14 3.42 16.05
N ASP A 57 -4.17 3.44 15.19
CA ASP A 57 -4.03 3.72 13.76
C ASP A 57 -3.28 5.04 13.51
N MET A 58 -2.34 4.98 12.57
CA MET A 58 -1.60 6.14 12.08
C MET A 58 -1.84 6.39 10.59
N SER A 59 -2.57 5.51 9.88
CA SER A 59 -2.75 5.65 8.43
C SER A 59 -3.43 6.96 8.04
N ARG A 60 -4.50 7.35 8.74
CA ARG A 60 -5.30 8.53 8.39
C ARG A 60 -4.51 9.82 8.54
N GLU A 61 -3.81 9.98 9.66
CA GLU A 61 -2.95 11.14 9.91
C GLU A 61 -1.82 11.20 8.88
N LYS A 62 -1.17 10.06 8.60
CA LYS A 62 -0.07 9.97 7.65
C LYS A 62 -0.55 10.29 6.23
N ALA A 63 -1.68 9.74 5.81
CA ALA A 63 -2.28 10.00 4.50
C ALA A 63 -2.61 11.48 4.34
N GLN A 64 -3.24 12.10 5.36
CA GLN A 64 -3.54 13.53 5.36
C GLN A 64 -2.27 14.39 5.29
N LYS A 65 -1.25 14.08 6.08
CA LYS A 65 0.04 14.82 6.10
C LYS A 65 0.74 14.85 4.73
N HIS A 66 0.55 13.81 3.92
CA HIS A 66 1.22 13.63 2.63
C HIS A 66 0.31 13.86 1.43
N ASP A 67 -0.90 14.38 1.63
CA ASP A 67 -1.91 14.59 0.59
C ASP A 67 -2.20 13.31 -0.22
N VAL A 68 -2.19 12.15 0.44
CA VAL A 68 -2.45 10.85 -0.16
C VAL A 68 -3.91 10.44 0.08
N PRO A 69 -4.74 10.29 -0.97
CA PRO A 69 -6.10 9.82 -0.80
C PRO A 69 -6.14 8.36 -0.34
N MET A 70 -7.08 8.08 0.56
CA MET A 70 -7.43 6.72 0.98
C MET A 70 -8.73 6.27 0.32
N TYR A 71 -8.72 5.07 -0.24
CA TYR A 71 -9.86 4.48 -0.94
C TYR A 71 -10.45 3.31 -0.17
N LYS A 72 -11.71 2.97 -0.49
CA LYS A 72 -12.44 1.91 0.21
C LYS A 72 -12.22 0.53 -0.41
N SER A 73 -11.63 0.48 -1.60
CA SER A 73 -11.26 -0.76 -2.28
C SER A 73 -9.87 -0.68 -2.92
N ILE A 74 -9.27 -1.85 -3.13
CA ILE A 74 -8.00 -1.98 -3.86
C ILE A 74 -8.15 -1.49 -5.30
N ALA A 75 -9.29 -1.77 -5.95
CA ALA A 75 -9.55 -1.29 -7.31
C ALA A 75 -9.52 0.23 -7.40
N GLU A 76 -10.28 0.92 -6.54
CA GLU A 76 -10.29 2.38 -6.47
C GLU A 76 -8.89 2.96 -6.19
N ALA A 77 -8.11 2.34 -5.29
CA ALA A 77 -6.74 2.77 -5.00
C ALA A 77 -5.83 2.64 -6.23
N LEU A 78 -5.96 1.56 -7.01
CA LEU A 78 -5.18 1.35 -8.23
C LEU A 78 -5.62 2.24 -9.39
N GLN A 79 -6.89 2.67 -9.41
CA GLN A 79 -7.48 3.47 -10.48
C GLN A 79 -7.59 4.97 -10.14
N LEU A 80 -7.23 5.37 -8.92
CA LEU A 80 -7.41 6.73 -8.39
C LEU A 80 -8.86 7.23 -8.49
N GLY A 81 -9.83 6.33 -8.32
CA GLY A 81 -11.26 6.63 -8.43
C GLY A 81 -11.82 6.72 -9.85
N GLY A 82 -11.00 6.44 -10.88
CA GLY A 82 -11.46 6.28 -12.26
C GLY A 82 -11.65 4.80 -12.66
N ASP A 83 -11.68 4.55 -13.97
CA ASP A 83 -11.93 3.20 -14.52
C ASP A 83 -10.66 2.48 -15.03
N ALA A 84 -9.55 3.21 -15.15
CA ALA A 84 -8.29 2.69 -15.70
C ALA A 84 -7.19 2.61 -14.63
N LEU A 85 -6.28 1.63 -14.77
CA LEU A 85 -5.11 1.51 -13.91
C LEU A 85 -4.26 2.78 -14.01
N ALA A 86 -4.09 3.49 -12.89
CA ALA A 86 -3.49 4.84 -12.84
C ALA A 86 -2.13 4.91 -12.12
N VAL A 87 -1.62 3.77 -11.66
CA VAL A 87 -0.32 3.64 -10.97
C VAL A 87 0.73 2.93 -11.84
N ASP A 88 1.99 3.08 -11.47
CA ASP A 88 3.17 2.45 -12.08
C ASP A 88 3.70 1.26 -11.25
N GLY A 89 3.15 1.01 -10.07
CA GLY A 89 3.49 -0.12 -9.21
C GLY A 89 2.54 -0.25 -8.02
N VAL A 90 2.56 -1.42 -7.38
CA VAL A 90 1.74 -1.72 -6.20
C VAL A 90 2.63 -2.29 -5.09
N VAL A 91 2.43 -1.81 -3.87
CA VAL A 91 3.09 -2.30 -2.66
C VAL A 91 2.02 -2.88 -1.75
N ILE A 92 2.04 -4.20 -1.55
CA ILE A 92 1.11 -4.92 -0.68
C ILE A 92 1.86 -5.31 0.59
N ILE A 93 1.41 -4.81 1.73
CA ILE A 93 1.93 -5.16 3.05
C ILE A 93 0.82 -5.83 3.83
N GLY A 94 0.86 -7.16 3.86
CA GLY A 94 -0.22 -8.02 4.31
C GLY A 94 -0.15 -8.47 5.76
N GLU A 95 0.79 -7.97 6.55
CA GLU A 95 1.08 -8.44 7.90
C GLU A 95 0.40 -7.57 8.97
N HIS A 96 -0.05 -8.22 10.04
CA HIS A 96 -0.87 -7.64 11.12
C HIS A 96 -2.33 -7.39 10.73
N GLY A 97 -3.14 -7.18 11.77
CA GLY A 97 -4.60 -7.17 11.71
C GLY A 97 -5.14 -8.36 12.50
N VAL A 98 -6.46 -8.47 12.53
CA VAL A 98 -7.16 -9.62 13.09
C VAL A 98 -7.79 -10.39 11.95
N TYR A 99 -7.30 -11.59 11.68
CA TYR A 99 -7.84 -12.48 10.64
C TYR A 99 -8.24 -13.84 11.20
N PRO A 100 -9.13 -14.58 10.50
CA PRO A 100 -9.49 -15.93 10.90
C PRO A 100 -8.29 -16.88 10.92
N TYR A 101 -8.40 -17.94 11.70
CA TYR A 101 -7.44 -19.03 11.74
C TYR A 101 -7.95 -20.22 10.92
N ASN A 102 -7.06 -20.92 10.24
CA ASN A 102 -7.39 -22.19 9.60
C ASN A 102 -7.37 -23.36 10.61
N ILE A 103 -7.76 -24.55 10.15
CA ILE A 103 -7.78 -25.77 10.99
C ILE A 103 -6.40 -26.17 11.56
N LYS A 104 -5.31 -25.62 11.04
CA LYS A 104 -3.94 -25.84 11.51
C LYS A 104 -3.48 -24.77 12.51
N GLY A 105 -4.37 -23.85 12.91
CA GLY A 105 -4.04 -22.74 13.80
C GLY A 105 -3.17 -21.66 13.15
N GLN A 106 -3.17 -21.56 11.81
CA GLN A 106 -2.45 -20.52 11.11
C GLN A 106 -3.38 -19.34 10.83
N GLU A 107 -2.92 -18.12 11.12
CA GLU A 107 -3.65 -16.90 10.77
C GLU A 107 -3.70 -16.73 9.24
N ILE A 108 -4.90 -16.51 8.71
CA ILE A 108 -5.15 -16.37 7.27
C ILE A 108 -5.00 -14.91 6.88
N TYR A 109 -3.76 -14.44 6.79
CA TYR A 109 -3.47 -13.10 6.26
C TYR A 109 -4.00 -12.94 4.84
N PRO A 110 -4.50 -11.74 4.47
CA PRO A 110 -5.23 -11.54 3.23
C PRO A 110 -4.33 -11.36 2.01
N ARG A 111 -3.01 -11.62 2.11
CA ARG A 111 -2.03 -11.42 1.01
C ARG A 111 -2.49 -12.00 -0.33
N PHE A 112 -2.93 -13.26 -0.32
CA PHE A 112 -3.46 -13.90 -1.52
C PHE A 112 -4.71 -13.18 -2.04
N HIS A 113 -5.61 -12.77 -1.16
CA HIS A 113 -6.84 -12.07 -1.53
C HIS A 113 -6.57 -10.66 -2.07
N PHE A 114 -5.65 -9.92 -1.48
CA PHE A 114 -5.23 -8.59 -1.96
C PHE A 114 -4.53 -8.70 -3.31
N PHE A 115 -3.58 -9.63 -3.44
CA PHE A 115 -2.90 -9.88 -4.71
C PHE A 115 -3.89 -10.29 -5.81
N ARG A 116 -4.88 -11.14 -5.50
CA ARG A 116 -5.93 -11.52 -6.45
C ARG A 116 -6.74 -10.32 -6.93
N GLN A 117 -7.12 -9.39 -6.04
CA GLN A 117 -7.84 -8.16 -6.41
C GLN A 117 -6.98 -7.26 -7.31
N VAL A 118 -5.68 -7.13 -7.04
CA VAL A 118 -4.73 -6.42 -7.92
C VAL A 118 -4.69 -7.05 -9.32
N VAL A 119 -4.59 -8.38 -9.40
CA VAL A 119 -4.58 -9.11 -10.68
C VAL A 119 -5.90 -8.93 -11.43
N GLU A 120 -7.04 -8.85 -10.74
CA GLU A 120 -8.34 -8.59 -11.35
C GLU A 120 -8.39 -7.21 -12.02
N VAL A 121 -7.87 -6.17 -11.35
CA VAL A 121 -7.70 -4.83 -11.95
C VAL A 121 -6.78 -4.87 -13.17
N PHE A 122 -5.70 -5.65 -13.12
CA PHE A 122 -4.79 -5.80 -14.27
C PHE A 122 -5.47 -6.47 -15.47
N ARG A 123 -6.25 -7.52 -15.25
CA ARG A 123 -7.03 -8.18 -16.31
C ARG A 123 -8.06 -7.23 -16.93
N ASN A 124 -8.79 -6.49 -16.10
CA ASN A 124 -9.82 -5.57 -16.57
C ASN A 124 -9.23 -4.36 -17.32
N SER A 125 -8.04 -3.90 -16.91
CA SER A 125 -7.37 -2.77 -17.57
C SER A 125 -6.49 -3.16 -18.76
N GLY A 126 -6.21 -4.45 -18.98
CA GLY A 126 -5.29 -4.92 -20.01
C GLY A 126 -3.83 -4.51 -19.77
N ARG A 127 -3.49 -3.98 -18.58
CA ARG A 127 -2.15 -3.50 -18.22
C ARG A 127 -1.72 -4.10 -16.89
N CYS A 128 -0.46 -4.50 -16.80
CA CYS A 128 0.18 -4.93 -15.55
C CYS A 128 1.30 -3.97 -15.15
N VAL A 129 1.55 -3.88 -13.85
CA VAL A 129 2.68 -3.15 -13.27
C VAL A 129 3.39 -4.04 -12.23
N PRO A 130 4.65 -3.75 -11.87
CA PRO A 130 5.35 -4.47 -10.81
C PRO A 130 4.57 -4.44 -9.49
N VAL A 131 4.56 -5.57 -8.80
CA VAL A 131 3.95 -5.73 -7.47
C VAL A 131 5.01 -6.21 -6.49
N PHE A 132 5.22 -5.45 -5.43
CA PHE A 132 5.89 -5.93 -4.23
C PHE A 132 4.82 -6.45 -3.27
N CYS A 133 5.01 -7.65 -2.73
CA CYS A 133 4.08 -8.26 -1.79
C CYS A 133 4.86 -8.87 -0.63
N ASP A 134 4.57 -8.39 0.57
CA ASP A 134 5.08 -8.91 1.85
C ASP A 134 3.92 -9.46 2.68
#